data_AF-A0A820F970-F1
#
_entry.id   AF-A0A820F970-F1
#
_cell.length_a   1.000
_cell.length_b   1.000
_cell.length_c   1.000
_cell.angle_alpha   90.00
_cell.angle_beta   90.00
_cell.angle_gamma   90.00
#
_symmetry.space_group_name_H-M   'P 1'
#
loop_
_entity.id
_entity.type
_entity.pdbx_description
1 polymer ?
#
loop_
_entity_poly.entity_id
_entity_poly.type
_entity_poly.pdbx_seq_one_letter_code
_entity_poly.pdbx_strand_id
1 'polypeptide(L)'
;YFPVHFQLVLSRDHGFSRRRLFTAFPLINQYPIDSILLENPYYGLRKPPDQSGSSLLYVTNLYIMGEVLVLETLMLLHWCQRMKLTSAILHGFSLGGHMASLAFTK
;
A
#
# COMPACT_ATOMS: atom_id res chain seq x y z
N TYR A 1 -14.87 10.35 -14.18
CA TYR A 1 -14.56 9.74 -12.87
C TYR A 1 -13.26 8.98 -13.02
N PHE A 2 -12.25 9.30 -12.21
CA PHE A 2 -10.90 8.76 -12.39
C PHE A 2 -10.73 7.50 -11.51
N PRO A 3 -10.39 6.33 -12.08
CA PRO A 3 -10.00 5.17 -11.31
C PRO A 3 -8.74 5.45 -10.48
N VAL A 4 -8.66 4.87 -9.28
CA VAL A 4 -7.53 5.03 -8.36
C VAL A 4 -6.90 3.66 -8.10
N HIS A 5 -5.59 3.59 -8.23
CA HIS A 5 -4.80 2.39 -8.07
C HIS A 5 -3.98 2.44 -6.78
N PHE A 6 -4.33 1.58 -5.83
CA PHE A 6 -3.65 1.41 -4.55
C PHE A 6 -2.48 0.42 -4.70
N GLN A 7 -1.29 0.86 -4.31
CA GLN A 7 -0.08 0.05 -4.39
C GLN A 7 0.41 -0.30 -2.99
N LEU A 8 0.10 -1.53 -2.57
CA LEU A 8 0.56 -2.10 -1.29
C LEU A 8 1.91 -2.81 -1.50
N VAL A 9 2.85 -2.56 -0.60
CA VAL A 9 4.21 -3.12 -0.69
C VAL A 9 4.30 -4.47 -0.02
N LEU A 10 5.19 -5.31 -0.54
CA LEU A 10 5.85 -6.33 0.27
C LEU A 10 7.31 -6.05 0.55
N SER A 11 7.69 -6.47 1.75
CA SER A 11 9.01 -6.63 2.33
C SER A 11 10.19 -6.20 1.44
N ARG A 12 10.95 -5.21 1.94
CA ARG A 12 12.20 -4.64 1.40
C ARG A 12 12.08 -3.48 0.40
N ASP A 13 10.89 -3.02 0.03
CA ASP A 13 10.77 -1.74 -0.70
C ASP A 13 10.75 -0.57 0.30
N HIS A 14 11.89 0.10 0.46
CA HIS A 14 11.99 1.29 1.31
C HIS A 14 11.65 2.52 0.48
N GLY A 15 10.59 3.24 0.87
CA GLY A 15 10.13 4.44 0.19
C GLY A 15 9.18 4.18 -0.98
N PHE A 16 9.17 5.14 -1.92
CA PHE A 16 8.18 5.21 -3.00
C PHE A 16 8.81 5.18 -4.40
N SER A 17 10.13 5.36 -4.53
CA SER A 17 10.77 5.70 -5.80
C SER A 17 10.54 4.65 -6.89
N ARG A 18 10.68 3.35 -6.56
CA ARG A 18 10.47 2.27 -7.53
C ARG A 18 9.04 2.23 -8.03
N ARG A 19 8.07 2.18 -7.12
CA ARG A 19 6.64 2.15 -7.45
C ARG A 19 6.18 3.42 -8.15
N ARG A 20 6.76 4.57 -7.79
CA ARG A 20 6.50 5.85 -8.45
C ARG A 20 6.97 5.81 -9.91
N LEU A 21 8.22 5.42 -10.15
CA LEU A 21 8.85 5.40 -11.49
C LEU A 21 8.29 4.31 -12.41
N PHE A 22 8.12 3.09 -11.91
CA PHE A 22 7.77 1.95 -12.73
C PHE A 22 6.27 1.66 -12.78
N THR A 23 5.46 2.25 -11.91
CA THR A 23 4.02 1.97 -11.87
C THR A 23 3.18 3.25 -11.90
N ALA A 24 3.33 4.16 -10.95
CA ALA A 24 2.50 5.36 -10.89
C ALA A 24 2.69 6.30 -12.10
N PHE A 25 3.94 6.53 -12.53
CA PHE A 25 4.23 7.37 -13.70
C PHE A 25 3.69 6.78 -15.02
N PRO A 26 3.92 5.49 -15.34
CA PRO A 26 3.28 4.88 -16.49
C PRO A 26 1.75 4.92 -16.42
N LEU A 27 1.16 4.68 -15.25
CA LEU A 27 -0.29 4.69 -15.06
C LEU A 27 -0.90 6.04 -15.40
N ILE A 28 -0.39 7.15 -14.86
CA ILE A 28 -0.94 8.48 -15.13
C ILE A 28 -0.65 8.98 -16.56
N ASN A 29 0.47 8.54 -17.16
CA ASN A 29 0.87 8.97 -18.50
C ASN A 29 0.13 8.21 -19.62
N GLN A 30 -0.18 6.93 -19.40
CA GLN A 30 -0.79 6.06 -20.41
C GLN A 30 -2.30 5.89 -20.19
N TYR A 31 -2.77 6.09 -18.96
CA TYR A 31 -4.16 5.93 -18.57
C TYR A 31 -4.60 7.08 -17.66
N PRO A 32 -5.89 7.44 -17.62
CA PRO A 32 -6.40 8.42 -16.66
C PRO A 32 -6.58 7.76 -15.27
N ILE A 33 -5.52 7.12 -14.75
CA ILE A 33 -5.53 6.37 -13.47
C ILE A 33 -4.62 7.08 -12.48
N ASP A 34 -5.19 7.54 -11.37
CA ASP A 34 -4.42 8.07 -10.25
C ASP A 34 -3.86 6.94 -9.39
N SER A 35 -2.73 7.15 -8.72
CA SER A 35 -2.10 6.13 -7.87
C SER A 35 -1.92 6.61 -6.44
N ILE A 36 -2.32 5.78 -5.47
CA ILE A 36 -2.06 5.98 -4.05
C ILE A 36 -0.99 4.97 -3.60
N LEU A 37 0.13 5.51 -3.13
CA LEU A 37 1.30 4.75 -2.70
C LEU A 37 1.34 4.73 -1.17
N LEU A 38 1.12 3.56 -0.56
CA LEU A 38 1.21 3.41 0.90
C LEU A 38 2.58 2.84 1.29
N GLU A 39 3.18 3.36 2.36
CA GLU A 39 4.43 2.81 2.94
C GLU A 39 4.09 1.90 4.12
N ASN A 40 4.69 0.71 4.13
CA ASN A 40 4.44 -0.28 5.17
C ASN A 40 4.91 0.23 6.55
N PRO A 41 4.16 -0.07 7.62
CA PRO A 41 4.67 0.09 8.99
C PRO A 41 6.01 -0.63 9.15
N TYR A 42 6.92 -0.08 9.96
CA TYR A 42 8.29 -0.60 10.17
C TYR A 42 9.25 -0.51 8.97
N TYR A 43 8.85 0.12 7.87
CA TYR A 43 9.71 0.38 6.71
C TYR A 43 9.85 1.88 6.45
N GLY A 44 10.86 2.25 5.65
CA GLY A 44 11.13 3.64 5.25
C GLY A 44 11.17 4.63 6.41
N LEU A 45 10.31 5.64 6.37
CA LEU A 45 10.20 6.69 7.41
C LEU A 45 9.51 6.19 8.69
N ARG A 46 8.80 5.05 8.61
CA ARG A 46 8.08 4.42 9.73
C ARG A 46 8.92 3.35 10.43
N LYS A 47 10.22 3.26 10.12
CA LYS A 47 11.15 2.28 10.69
C LYS A 47 11.62 2.72 12.09
N PRO A 48 11.48 1.87 13.12
CA PRO A 48 12.02 2.17 14.45
C PRO A 48 13.55 2.37 14.43
N PRO A 49 14.11 3.22 15.32
CA PRO A 49 15.54 3.48 15.37
C PRO A 49 16.35 2.21 15.66
N ASP A 50 15.80 1.30 16.47
CA ASP A 50 16.46 0.05 16.87
C ASP A 50 16.39 -1.04 15.78
N GLN A 51 15.71 -0.79 14.65
CA GLN A 51 15.56 -1.77 13.57
C GLN A 51 16.65 -1.59 12.49
N SER A 52 17.56 -2.56 12.47
CA SER A 52 18.61 -2.70 11.46
C SER A 52 18.08 -3.32 10.16
N GLY A 53 18.29 -2.63 9.04
CA GLY A 53 17.92 -3.13 7.71
C GLY A 53 16.41 -3.28 7.49
N SER A 54 16.05 -4.33 6.74
CA SER A 54 14.68 -4.63 6.32
C SER A 54 14.02 -5.76 7.14
N SER A 55 14.74 -6.27 8.14
CA SER A 55 14.27 -7.34 9.02
C SER A 55 13.51 -6.74 10.20
N LEU A 56 12.32 -7.28 10.47
CA LEU A 56 11.55 -6.89 11.65
C LEU A 56 12.24 -7.40 12.91
N LEU A 57 12.25 -6.58 13.96
CA LEU A 57 12.88 -6.93 15.25
C LEU A 57 12.16 -8.10 15.96
N TYR A 58 10.84 -8.17 15.82
CA TYR A 58 9.99 -9.21 16.41
C TYR A 58 9.05 -9.81 15.36
N VAL A 59 8.75 -11.11 15.50
CA VAL A 59 7.75 -11.80 14.66
C VAL A 59 6.35 -11.22 14.89
N THR A 60 6.06 -10.75 16.11
CA THR A 60 4.80 -10.07 16.44
C THR A 60 4.58 -8.79 15.63
N ASN A 61 5.64 -8.09 15.24
CA ASN A 61 5.54 -6.90 14.40
C ASN A 61 4.97 -7.22 13.01
N LEU A 62 5.06 -8.46 12.54
CA LEU A 62 4.47 -8.87 11.26
C LEU A 62 2.94 -8.79 11.30
N TYR A 63 2.32 -9.19 12.42
CA TYR A 63 0.88 -9.10 12.61
C TYR A 63 0.42 -7.65 12.71
N ILE A 64 1.12 -6.84 13.53
CA ILE A 64 0.82 -5.40 13.69
C ILE A 64 0.95 -4.67 12.34
N MET A 65 2.00 -4.97 11.58
CA MET A 65 2.20 -4.40 10.24
C MET A 65 1.04 -4.76 9.31
N GLY A 66 0.59 -6.01 9.33
CA GLY A 66 -0.57 -6.46 8.55
C GLY A 66 -1.84 -5.73 8.98
N GLU A 67 -2.21 -5.74 10.26
CA GLU A 67 -3.44 -5.09 10.73
C GLU A 67 -3.50 -3.59 10.41
N VAL A 68 -2.40 -2.87 10.65
CA VAL A 68 -2.31 -1.43 10.34
C VAL A 68 -2.46 -1.20 8.84
N LEU A 69 -1.84 -2.03 8.00
CA LEU A 69 -1.93 -1.87 6.55
C LEU A 69 -3.35 -2.18 6.03
N VAL A 70 -4.09 -3.14 6.61
CA VAL A 70 -5.53 -3.35 6.30
C VAL A 70 -6.32 -2.09 6.66
N LEU A 71 -6.16 -1.60 7.89
CA LEU A 71 -6.93 -0.46 8.39
C LEU A 71 -6.67 0.82 7.60
N GLU A 72 -5.41 1.12 7.30
CA GLU A 72 -5.05 2.28 6.47
C GLU A 72 -5.65 2.17 5.06
N THR A 73 -5.61 0.98 4.48
CA THR A 73 -6.21 0.72 3.17
C THR A 73 -7.72 0.92 3.19
N LEU A 74 -8.41 0.40 4.21
CA LEU A 74 -9.86 0.59 4.39
C LEU A 74 -10.22 2.07 4.59
N MET A 75 -9.45 2.81 5.39
CA MET A 75 -9.66 4.24 5.59
C MET A 75 -9.48 5.04 4.30
N LEU A 76 -8.46 4.71 3.49
CA LEU A 76 -8.25 5.36 2.21
C LEU A 76 -9.33 4.98 1.18
N LEU A 77 -9.77 3.72 1.15
CA LEU A 77 -10.91 3.29 0.34
C LEU A 77 -12.18 4.07 0.71
N HIS A 78 -12.47 4.21 2.01
CA HIS A 78 -13.60 4.97 2.49
C HIS A 78 -13.50 6.46 2.13
N TRP A 79 -12.30 7.04 2.21
CA TRP A 79 -12.05 8.41 1.73
C TRP A 79 -12.30 8.55 0.23
N CYS A 80 -11.81 7.60 -0.59
CA CYS A 80 -12.07 7.56 -2.04
C CYS A 80 -13.55 7.43 -2.38
N GLN A 81 -14.30 6.60 -1.64
CA GLN A 81 -15.75 6.48 -1.78
C GLN A 81 -16.47 7.81 -1.49
N ARG A 82 -16.08 8.51 -0.42
CA ARG A 82 -16.62 9.84 -0.10
C ARG A 82 -16.30 10.88 -1.18
N MET A 83 -15.14 10.75 -1.84
CA MET A 83 -14.72 11.58 -2.97
C MET A 83 -15.39 11.17 -4.31
N LYS A 84 -16.31 10.19 -4.31
CA LYS A 84 -17.01 9.67 -5.50
C LYS A 84 -16.07 9.11 -6.58
N LEU A 85 -14.93 8.53 -6.18
CA LEU A 85 -14.02 7.85 -7.09
C LEU A 85 -14.63 6.49 -7.49
N THR A 86 -14.72 6.21 -8.80
CA THR A 86 -15.58 5.13 -9.34
C THR A 86 -15.01 3.72 -9.21
N SER A 87 -13.69 3.56 -9.08
CA SER A 87 -13.07 2.23 -9.04
C SER A 87 -11.72 2.30 -8.33
N ALA A 88 -11.60 1.60 -7.20
CA ALA A 88 -10.35 1.42 -6.48
C ALA A 88 -9.77 0.04 -6.82
N ILE A 89 -8.61 0.01 -7.49
CA ILE A 89 -7.89 -1.24 -7.76
C ILE A 89 -6.82 -1.41 -6.69
N LEU A 90 -6.85 -2.53 -5.98
CA LEU A 90 -5.82 -2.87 -5.00
C LEU A 90 -4.79 -3.80 -5.63
N HIS A 91 -3.53 -3.37 -5.71
CA HIS A 91 -2.44 -4.17 -6.23
C HIS A 91 -1.35 -4.34 -5.16
N GLY A 92 -1.08 -5.58 -4.78
CA GLY A 92 0.01 -5.95 -3.89
C GLY A 92 0.66 -7.24 -4.34
N PHE A 93 1.99 -7.31 -4.31
CA PHE A 93 2.76 -8.49 -4.73
C PHE A 93 2.96 -9.42 -3.52
N SER A 94 2.47 -10.66 -3.53
CA SER A 94 2.58 -11.66 -2.42
C SER A 94 1.69 -11.36 -1.18
N LEU A 95 2.17 -11.14 0.06
CA LEU A 95 1.33 -10.80 1.25
C LEU A 95 0.32 -9.66 1.00
N GLY A 96 0.62 -8.70 0.13
CA GLY A 96 -0.24 -7.58 -0.26
C GLY A 96 -1.40 -8.03 -1.13
N GLY A 97 -1.26 -9.15 -1.86
CA GLY A 97 -2.38 -9.83 -2.54
C GLY A 97 -3.30 -10.55 -1.56
N HIS A 98 -2.75 -11.14 -0.48
CA HIS A 98 -3.56 -11.74 0.59
C HIS A 98 -4.37 -10.68 1.35
N MET A 99 -3.73 -9.54 1.63
CA MET A 99 -4.35 -8.38 2.26
C MET A 99 -5.36 -7.68 1.34
N ALA A 100 -5.14 -7.70 0.03
CA ALA A 100 -6.10 -7.20 -0.94
C ALA A 100 -7.39 -8.01 -0.97
N SER A 101 -7.28 -9.33 -0.91
CA SER A 101 -8.43 -10.23 -0.81
C SER A 101 -9.23 -9.97 0.49
N LEU A 102 -8.54 -9.81 1.62
CA LEU A 102 -9.18 -9.50 2.91
C LEU A 102 -9.89 -8.13 2.91
N ALA A 103 -9.28 -7.10 2.31
CA ALA A 103 -9.89 -5.78 2.21
C ALA A 103 -11.10 -5.75 1.26
N PHE A 104 -11.11 -6.58 0.22
CA PHE A 104 -12.23 -6.67 -0.74
C PHE A 104 -13.41 -7.52 -0.24
N THR A 105 -13.19 -8.39 0.75
CA THR A 105 -14.23 -9.29 1.28
C THR A 105 -15.15 -8.62 2.32
N LYS A 106 -14.81 -7.42 2.82
CA LYS A 106 -15.61 -6.68 3.80
C LYS A 106 -16.33 -5.47 3.20
#